data_AF-A0A1H8HAV9-F1
#
_entry.id   AF-A0A1H8HAV9-F1
#
_cell.length_a   1.000
_cell.length_b   1.000
_cell.length_c   1.000
_cell.angle_alpha   90.00
_cell.angle_beta   90.00
_cell.angle_gamma   90.00
#
_symmetry.space_group_name_H-M   'P 1'
#
loop_
_entity.id
_entity.type
_entity.pdbx_description
1 polymer ?
#
loop_
_entity_poly.entity_id
_entity_poly.type
_entity_poly.pdbx_seq_one_letter_code
_entity_poly.pdbx_strand_id
1 'polypeptide(L)'
;MIKVNNARQKQLDYIGITSETLAFLKLHEQTFQQITGLVVDELYARIEKQPELAAIITAHSTIERLKSTQIWYFQTMTAGLIDEAFIEKRLFIGSLHSRIGLTTEWYLGTYMLYLDIATHYLMSAVPDQWLPIIQALSKMFNFDSQLVLEAYEKDEKALVQQMADDRQQMITTISSAVQELATMMIELTGSTQTVAETATHTAQLQEDSLGKVEQLNAQMKDIQLMGGVIQEVADQTNLLGLNAAIEAAHAGESGYGFEIVAREIRKLAQSSKQSSKTIHEKLRDMNAIIGDVKQRNDETVKLARAQAESSKELASFVSMIETITDELSKLS
;
A
#
# COMPACT_ATOMS: atom_id res chain seq x y z
N MET A 1 -9.02 20.31 56.95
CA MET A 1 -7.60 19.91 57.07
C MET A 1 -6.99 19.90 55.67
N ILE A 2 -5.87 20.60 55.49
CA ILE A 2 -5.14 20.64 54.21
C ILE A 2 -3.86 19.81 54.36
N LYS A 3 -3.62 18.86 53.47
CA LYS A 3 -2.45 17.98 53.45
C LYS A 3 -1.98 17.78 52.00
N VAL A 4 -1.32 18.80 51.46
CA VAL A 4 -0.88 18.81 50.06
C VAL A 4 0.56 19.29 49.96
N ASN A 5 1.19 19.04 48.81
CA ASN A 5 2.52 19.57 48.53
C ASN A 5 2.57 21.12 48.45
N ASN A 6 3.78 21.69 48.48
CA ASN A 6 4.00 23.14 48.50
C ASN A 6 3.41 23.88 47.28
N ALA A 7 3.37 23.26 46.10
CA ALA A 7 2.82 23.91 44.91
C ALA A 7 1.30 24.04 45.02
N ARG A 8 0.62 22.98 45.49
CA ARG A 8 -0.82 22.98 45.76
C ARG A 8 -1.18 23.92 46.90
N GLN A 9 -0.37 23.99 47.94
CA GLN A 9 -0.60 24.94 49.03
C GLN A 9 -0.64 26.38 48.52
N LYS A 10 0.32 26.78 47.66
CA LYS A 10 0.32 28.12 47.04
C LYS A 10 -0.93 28.40 46.20
N GLN A 11 -1.43 27.40 45.46
CA GLN A 11 -2.67 27.53 44.69
C GLN A 11 -3.87 27.76 45.60
N LEU A 12 -4.00 26.97 46.67
CA LEU A 12 -5.07 27.11 47.66
C LEU A 12 -5.02 28.47 48.37
N ASP A 13 -3.83 28.92 48.74
CA ASP A 13 -3.61 30.23 49.36
C ASP A 13 -4.05 31.37 48.43
N TYR A 14 -3.72 31.28 47.13
CA TYR A 14 -4.08 32.28 46.12
C TYR A 14 -5.59 32.48 45.97
N ILE A 15 -6.36 31.39 45.97
CA ILE A 15 -7.83 31.43 45.89
C ILE A 15 -8.51 31.55 47.27
N GLY A 16 -7.72 31.64 48.34
CA GLY A 16 -8.17 31.82 49.71
C GLY A 16 -8.93 30.63 50.28
N ILE A 17 -8.54 29.39 49.94
CA ILE A 17 -8.98 28.18 50.65
C ILE A 17 -8.01 27.94 51.81
N THR A 18 -8.50 28.21 53.01
CA THR A 18 -7.75 28.03 54.25
C THR A 18 -8.30 26.86 55.07
N SER A 19 -7.57 26.44 56.11
CA SER A 19 -8.09 25.48 57.10
C SER A 19 -9.40 25.95 57.74
N GLU A 20 -9.57 27.27 57.91
CA GLU A 20 -10.82 27.88 58.39
C GLU A 20 -11.96 27.73 57.38
N THR A 21 -11.68 27.94 56.09
CA THR A 21 -12.66 27.73 55.00
C THR A 21 -13.18 26.29 55.02
N LEU A 22 -12.27 25.31 55.13
CA LEU A 22 -12.63 23.90 55.19
C LEU A 22 -13.38 23.52 56.47
N ALA A 23 -12.97 24.07 57.62
CA ALA A 23 -13.68 23.87 58.88
C ALA A 23 -15.10 24.46 58.83
N PHE A 24 -15.26 25.62 58.20
CA PHE A 24 -16.55 26.28 58.01
C PHE A 24 -17.51 25.47 57.12
N LEU A 25 -17.02 24.87 56.03
CA LEU A 25 -17.80 23.94 55.20
C LEU A 25 -18.20 22.68 55.99
N LYS A 26 -17.26 22.11 56.76
CA LYS A 26 -17.52 20.91 57.58
C LYS A 26 -18.55 21.18 58.69
N LEU A 27 -18.56 22.38 59.27
CA LEU A 27 -19.56 22.78 60.27
C LEU A 27 -21.00 22.69 59.72
N HIS A 28 -21.17 22.89 58.41
CA HIS A 28 -22.46 22.82 57.71
C HIS A 28 -22.74 21.47 57.05
N GLU A 29 -22.03 20.41 57.43
CA GLU A 29 -22.17 19.07 56.84
C GLU A 29 -23.61 18.55 56.89
N GLN A 30 -24.34 18.76 57.99
CA GLN A 30 -25.74 18.33 58.10
C GLN A 30 -26.63 19.04 57.07
N THR A 31 -26.44 20.35 56.86
CA THR A 31 -27.14 21.11 55.84
C THR A 31 -26.84 20.55 54.44
N PHE A 32 -25.56 20.26 54.16
CA PHE A 32 -25.18 19.66 52.88
C PHE A 32 -25.79 18.26 52.69
N GLN A 33 -25.83 17.42 53.73
CA GLN A 33 -26.48 16.12 53.67
C GLN A 33 -27.97 16.22 53.34
N GLN A 34 -28.66 17.26 53.84
CA GLN A 34 -30.08 17.50 53.55
C GLN A 34 -30.33 17.96 52.11
N ILE A 35 -29.47 18.81 51.55
CA ILE A 35 -29.71 19.41 50.23
C ILE A 35 -29.10 18.63 49.06
N THR A 36 -28.06 17.82 49.29
CA THR A 36 -27.27 17.21 48.19
C THR A 36 -28.12 16.37 47.25
N GLY A 37 -29.06 15.58 47.78
CA GLY A 37 -29.96 14.77 46.95
C GLY A 37 -30.80 15.62 46.00
N LEU A 38 -31.40 16.70 46.53
CA LEU A 38 -32.21 17.64 45.77
C LEU A 38 -31.39 18.36 44.69
N VAL A 39 -30.18 18.80 45.06
CA VAL A 39 -29.25 19.45 44.12
C VAL A 39 -28.90 18.52 42.95
N VAL A 40 -28.56 17.26 43.25
CA VAL A 40 -28.18 16.28 42.23
C VAL A 40 -29.37 15.87 41.37
N ASP A 41 -30.56 15.72 41.95
CA ASP A 41 -31.77 15.42 41.18
C ASP A 41 -32.10 16.52 40.18
N GLU A 42 -32.05 17.78 40.62
CA GLU A 42 -32.29 18.93 39.74
C GLU A 42 -31.18 19.09 38.70
N LEU A 43 -29.92 18.83 39.07
CA LEU A 43 -28.81 18.89 38.14
C LEU A 43 -29.01 17.93 36.96
N TYR A 44 -29.34 16.66 37.23
CA TYR A 44 -29.58 15.69 36.16
C TYR A 44 -30.85 15.99 35.36
N ALA A 45 -31.88 16.57 35.99
CA ALA A 45 -33.06 17.05 35.27
C ALA A 45 -32.73 18.20 34.29
N ARG A 46 -31.65 18.97 34.53
CA ARG A 46 -31.15 19.98 33.58
C ARG A 46 -30.19 19.37 32.53
N ILE A 47 -29.29 18.46 32.94
CA ILE A 47 -28.33 17.80 32.04
C ILE A 47 -29.05 16.95 30.98
N GLU A 48 -30.08 16.18 31.36
CA GLU A 48 -30.82 15.31 30.44
C GLU A 48 -31.56 16.06 29.33
N LYS A 49 -31.83 17.36 29.52
CA LYS A 49 -32.41 18.23 28.48
C LYS A 49 -31.45 18.52 27.34
N GLN A 50 -30.14 18.26 27.51
CA GLN A 50 -29.13 18.43 26.47
C GLN A 50 -28.90 17.09 25.77
N PRO A 51 -29.31 16.94 24.49
CA PRO A 51 -29.23 15.66 23.79
C PRO A 51 -27.81 15.06 23.74
N GLU A 52 -26.79 15.91 23.57
CA GLU A 52 -25.39 15.51 23.51
C GLU A 52 -24.92 14.88 24.83
N LEU A 53 -25.27 15.49 25.97
CA LEU A 53 -24.93 14.97 27.29
C LEU A 53 -25.72 13.70 27.62
N ALA A 54 -27.00 13.65 27.24
CA ALA A 54 -27.83 12.46 27.41
C ALA A 54 -27.28 11.26 26.61
N ALA A 55 -26.75 11.50 25.41
CA ALA A 55 -26.09 10.47 24.60
C ALA A 55 -24.82 9.93 25.28
N ILE A 56 -23.94 10.81 25.78
CA ILE A 56 -22.74 10.41 26.53
C ILE A 56 -23.12 9.58 27.76
N ILE A 57 -24.12 10.02 28.53
CA ILE A 57 -24.58 9.28 29.71
C ILE A 57 -25.07 7.89 29.31
N THR A 58 -25.93 7.78 28.29
CA THR A 58 -26.50 6.50 27.84
C THR A 58 -25.44 5.55 27.31
N ALA A 59 -24.38 6.06 26.69
CA ALA A 59 -23.27 5.26 26.16
C ALA A 59 -22.38 4.67 27.27
N HIS A 60 -22.25 5.34 28.42
CA HIS A 60 -21.25 4.99 29.43
C HIS A 60 -21.83 4.64 30.81
N SER A 61 -23.12 4.95 31.08
CA SER A 61 -23.73 4.82 32.40
C SER A 61 -25.26 4.87 32.38
N THR A 62 -25.86 4.99 33.57
CA THR A 62 -27.27 5.34 33.77
C THR A 62 -27.37 6.55 34.69
N ILE A 63 -28.45 7.34 34.56
CA ILE A 63 -28.68 8.51 35.40
C ILE A 63 -28.70 8.13 36.89
N GLU A 64 -29.39 7.04 37.26
CA GLU A 64 -29.48 6.59 38.66
C GLU A 64 -28.10 6.33 39.27
N ARG A 65 -27.22 5.61 38.56
CA ARG A 65 -25.86 5.32 39.01
C ARG A 65 -25.01 6.59 39.11
N LEU A 66 -25.18 7.51 38.15
CA LEU A 66 -24.46 8.77 38.16
C LEU A 66 -24.93 9.70 39.28
N LYS A 67 -26.22 9.73 39.59
CA LYS A 67 -26.77 10.48 40.74
C LYS A 67 -26.13 10.02 42.05
N SER A 68 -26.05 8.72 42.31
CA SER A 68 -25.35 8.21 43.51
C SER A 68 -23.89 8.65 43.56
N THR A 69 -23.20 8.60 42.40
CA THR A 69 -21.80 9.02 42.29
C THR A 69 -21.64 10.53 42.52
N GLN A 70 -22.58 11.35 42.03
CA GLN A 70 -22.55 12.79 42.19
C GLN A 70 -22.94 13.27 43.58
N ILE A 71 -23.80 12.54 44.29
CA ILE A 71 -24.06 12.79 45.71
C ILE A 71 -22.76 12.65 46.50
N TRP A 72 -22.04 11.53 46.29
CA TRP A 72 -20.74 11.32 46.89
C TRP A 72 -19.73 12.41 46.46
N TYR A 73 -19.72 12.79 45.19
CA TYR A 73 -18.84 13.83 44.68
C TYR A 73 -19.05 15.16 45.39
N PHE A 74 -20.31 15.63 45.47
CA PHE A 74 -20.66 16.87 46.11
C PHE A 74 -20.33 16.85 47.61
N GLN A 75 -20.64 15.75 48.30
CA GLN A 75 -20.31 15.61 49.74
C GLN A 75 -18.80 15.67 50.01
N THR A 76 -17.97 15.12 49.12
CA THR A 76 -16.51 15.24 49.26
C THR A 76 -16.00 16.67 49.06
N MET A 77 -16.71 17.53 48.32
CA MET A 77 -16.39 18.96 48.20
C MET A 77 -16.61 19.73 49.50
N THR A 78 -17.48 19.23 50.39
CA THR A 78 -17.86 19.89 51.65
C THR A 78 -17.34 19.16 52.89
N ALA A 79 -16.57 18.07 52.72
CA ALA A 79 -16.06 17.24 53.81
C ALA A 79 -14.98 17.92 54.67
N GLY A 80 -14.50 19.11 54.26
CA GLY A 80 -13.49 19.87 54.99
C GLY A 80 -12.10 19.26 54.93
N LEU A 81 -11.79 18.45 53.91
CA LEU A 81 -10.49 17.80 53.72
C LEU A 81 -10.01 18.01 52.27
N ILE A 82 -8.79 18.51 52.11
CA ILE A 82 -8.07 18.47 50.84
C ILE A 82 -6.72 17.82 51.10
N ASP A 83 -6.56 16.60 50.62
CA ASP A 83 -5.31 15.84 50.66
C ASP A 83 -4.95 15.31 49.27
N GLU A 84 -3.82 14.63 49.15
CA GLU A 84 -3.38 14.04 47.86
C GLU A 84 -4.41 13.05 47.31
N ALA A 85 -5.10 12.27 48.16
CA ALA A 85 -6.14 11.33 47.72
C ALA A 85 -7.35 12.05 47.11
N PHE A 86 -7.78 13.18 47.70
CA PHE A 86 -8.80 14.05 47.11
C PHE A 86 -8.36 14.52 45.71
N ILE A 87 -7.12 15.03 45.59
CA ILE A 87 -6.59 15.58 44.33
C ILE A 87 -6.48 14.50 43.26
N GLU A 88 -5.86 13.36 43.56
CA GLU A 88 -5.72 12.23 42.64
C GLU A 88 -7.08 11.77 42.10
N LYS A 89 -8.09 11.75 42.96
CA LYS A 89 -9.44 11.36 42.56
C LYS A 89 -10.08 12.38 41.62
N ARG A 90 -9.84 13.68 41.80
CA ARG A 90 -10.32 14.73 40.87
C ARG A 90 -9.63 14.68 39.52
N LEU A 91 -8.30 14.51 39.52
CA LEU A 91 -7.52 14.30 38.29
C LEU A 91 -8.02 13.08 37.53
N PHE A 92 -8.23 11.95 38.22
CA PHE A 92 -8.79 10.73 37.61
C PHE A 92 -10.17 10.96 36.98
N ILE A 93 -11.05 11.67 37.67
CA ILE A 93 -12.39 11.98 37.16
C ILE A 93 -12.29 12.91 35.94
N GLY A 94 -11.39 13.90 35.95
CA GLY A 94 -11.10 14.76 34.79
C GLY A 94 -10.67 13.94 33.58
N SER A 95 -9.66 13.07 33.74
CA SER A 95 -9.20 12.19 32.65
C SER A 95 -10.27 11.20 32.17
N LEU A 96 -11.16 10.73 33.05
CA LEU A 96 -12.28 9.88 32.64
C LEU A 96 -13.25 10.63 31.73
N HIS A 97 -13.59 11.88 32.06
CA HIS A 97 -14.49 12.71 31.26
C HIS A 97 -13.86 13.12 29.92
N SER A 98 -12.57 13.44 29.92
CA SER A 98 -11.77 13.65 28.71
C SER A 98 -11.87 12.43 27.77
N ARG A 99 -11.69 11.22 28.31
CA ARG A 99 -11.72 9.97 27.54
C ARG A 99 -13.09 9.62 26.95
N ILE A 100 -14.18 9.95 27.62
CA ILE A 100 -15.55 9.72 27.10
C ILE A 100 -16.03 10.86 26.20
N GLY A 101 -15.18 11.83 25.88
CA GLY A 101 -15.48 12.91 24.95
C GLY A 101 -16.37 14.01 25.53
N LEU A 102 -16.46 14.15 26.86
CA LEU A 102 -17.12 15.31 27.46
C LEU A 102 -16.23 16.54 27.27
N THR A 103 -16.70 17.56 26.56
CA THR A 103 -15.94 18.79 26.33
C THR A 103 -15.85 19.64 27.61
N THR A 104 -14.79 20.46 27.69
CA THR A 104 -14.57 21.34 28.86
C THR A 104 -15.68 22.38 29.02
N GLU A 105 -16.30 22.85 27.94
CA GLU A 105 -17.45 23.76 27.99
C GLU A 105 -18.63 23.20 28.80
N TRP A 106 -18.97 21.92 28.59
CA TRP A 106 -20.07 21.26 29.30
C TRP A 106 -19.68 20.92 30.74
N TYR A 107 -18.45 20.46 30.95
CA TYR A 107 -17.94 20.18 32.29
C TYR A 107 -17.93 21.47 33.14
N LEU A 108 -17.29 22.53 32.65
CA LEU A 108 -17.19 23.79 33.36
C LEU A 108 -18.56 24.44 33.58
N GLY A 109 -19.46 24.36 32.59
CA GLY A 109 -20.84 24.81 32.74
C GLY A 109 -21.59 24.08 33.88
N THR A 110 -21.29 22.80 34.10
CA THR A 110 -21.88 22.00 35.19
C THR A 110 -21.54 22.57 36.57
N TYR A 111 -20.36 23.17 36.76
CA TYR A 111 -20.04 23.86 38.03
C TYR A 111 -20.93 25.07 38.29
N MET A 112 -21.27 25.83 37.24
CA MET A 112 -22.22 26.94 37.38
C MET A 112 -23.62 26.43 37.72
N LEU A 113 -24.06 25.33 37.11
CA LEU A 113 -25.32 24.69 37.48
C LEU A 113 -25.34 24.21 38.93
N TYR A 114 -24.26 23.59 39.40
CA TYR A 114 -24.14 23.18 40.80
C TYR A 114 -24.28 24.37 41.76
N LEU A 115 -23.58 25.48 41.48
CA LEU A 115 -23.61 26.67 42.33
C LEU A 115 -24.98 27.36 42.31
N ASP A 116 -25.62 27.49 41.14
CA ASP A 116 -26.96 28.07 41.00
C ASP A 116 -28.00 27.28 41.80
N ILE A 117 -28.04 25.96 41.59
CA ILE A 117 -28.98 25.07 42.27
C ILE A 117 -28.70 25.04 43.78
N ALA A 118 -27.44 24.90 44.19
CA ALA A 118 -27.07 24.88 45.60
C ALA A 118 -27.44 26.20 46.30
N THR A 119 -27.28 27.35 45.63
CA THR A 119 -27.67 28.66 46.17
C THR A 119 -29.16 28.67 46.53
N HIS A 120 -30.02 28.20 45.63
CA HIS A 120 -31.46 28.15 45.85
C HIS A 120 -31.84 27.33 47.10
N TYR A 121 -31.28 26.13 47.26
CA TYR A 121 -31.55 25.29 48.43
C TYR A 121 -30.91 25.82 49.72
N LEU A 122 -29.72 26.42 49.65
CA LEU A 122 -29.05 27.02 50.80
C LEU A 122 -29.79 28.24 51.35
N MET A 123 -30.35 29.09 50.48
CA MET A 123 -31.18 30.24 50.89
C MET A 123 -32.39 29.80 51.73
N SER A 124 -32.92 28.61 51.46
CA SER A 124 -34.05 28.05 52.20
C SER A 124 -33.61 27.33 53.49
N ALA A 125 -32.50 26.59 53.45
CA ALA A 125 -32.04 25.77 54.56
C ALA A 125 -31.31 26.56 55.66
N VAL A 126 -30.57 27.61 55.29
CA VAL A 126 -29.75 28.44 56.19
C VAL A 126 -29.78 29.92 55.76
N PRO A 127 -30.92 30.62 55.91
CA PRO A 127 -31.13 31.97 55.38
C PRO A 127 -30.12 33.03 55.86
N ASP A 128 -29.58 32.88 57.07
CA ASP A 128 -28.64 33.84 57.66
C ASP A 128 -27.18 33.58 57.27
N GLN A 129 -26.86 32.40 56.72
CA GLN A 129 -25.48 31.97 56.46
C GLN A 129 -25.23 31.43 55.04
N TRP A 130 -26.25 31.41 54.16
CA TRP A 130 -26.09 30.87 52.80
C TRP A 130 -24.99 31.58 51.99
N LEU A 131 -24.81 32.89 52.17
CA LEU A 131 -23.83 33.68 51.41
C LEU A 131 -22.37 33.28 51.69
N PRO A 132 -21.87 33.24 52.94
CA PRO A 132 -20.52 32.76 53.21
C PRO A 132 -20.34 31.28 52.85
N ILE A 133 -21.40 30.45 52.95
CA ILE A 133 -21.35 29.04 52.55
C ILE A 133 -21.14 28.91 51.05
N ILE A 134 -21.93 29.62 50.23
CA ILE A 134 -21.80 29.54 48.77
C ILE A 134 -20.47 30.14 48.29
N GLN A 135 -19.93 31.16 48.97
CA GLN A 135 -18.60 31.70 48.68
C GLN A 135 -17.50 30.66 48.93
N ALA A 136 -17.56 29.94 50.06
CA ALA A 136 -16.61 28.86 50.35
C ALA A 136 -16.75 27.70 49.37
N LEU A 137 -17.98 27.32 49.03
CA LEU A 137 -18.26 26.27 48.04
C LEU A 137 -17.80 26.66 46.63
N SER A 138 -17.94 27.93 46.24
CA SER A 138 -17.45 28.46 44.97
C SER A 138 -15.93 28.35 44.84
N LYS A 139 -15.20 28.60 45.94
CA LYS A 139 -13.74 28.38 45.96
C LYS A 139 -13.40 26.91 45.76
N MET A 140 -14.12 25.99 46.42
CA MET A 140 -13.92 24.56 46.23
C MET A 140 -14.14 24.14 44.77
N PHE A 141 -15.26 24.54 44.16
CA PHE A 141 -15.53 24.25 42.75
C PHE A 141 -14.53 24.90 41.79
N ASN A 142 -14.03 26.09 42.11
CA ASN A 142 -12.97 26.71 41.33
C ASN A 142 -11.66 25.90 41.40
N PHE A 143 -11.26 25.44 42.60
CA PHE A 143 -10.09 24.57 42.75
C PHE A 143 -10.25 23.25 41.98
N ASP A 144 -11.43 22.64 42.08
CA ASP A 144 -11.77 21.42 41.37
C ASP A 144 -11.70 21.59 39.84
N SER A 145 -12.21 22.72 39.33
CA SER A 145 -12.10 23.09 37.92
C SER A 145 -10.65 23.21 37.46
N GLN A 146 -9.74 23.75 38.30
CA GLN A 146 -8.31 23.81 37.97
C GLN A 146 -7.71 22.41 37.84
N LEU A 147 -8.07 21.48 38.73
CA LEU A 147 -7.61 20.09 38.66
C LEU A 147 -8.15 19.36 37.42
N VAL A 148 -9.42 19.58 37.08
CA VAL A 148 -10.01 18.98 35.88
C VAL A 148 -9.34 19.52 34.62
N LEU A 149 -9.13 20.83 34.52
CA LEU A 149 -8.41 21.42 33.38
C LEU A 149 -6.98 20.89 33.26
N GLU A 150 -6.27 20.73 34.39
CA GLU A 150 -4.95 20.10 34.40
C GLU A 150 -4.96 18.66 33.85
N ALA A 151 -5.99 17.88 34.18
CA ALA A 151 -6.16 16.53 33.64
C ALA A 151 -6.40 16.52 32.12
N TYR A 152 -7.25 17.44 31.62
CA TYR A 152 -7.50 17.58 30.18
C TYR A 152 -6.24 18.02 29.42
N GLU A 153 -5.51 19.02 29.93
CA GLU A 153 -4.26 19.47 29.32
C GLU A 153 -3.21 18.37 29.26
N LYS A 154 -3.14 17.52 30.30
CA LYS A 154 -2.21 16.40 30.34
C LYS A 154 -2.55 15.35 29.28
N ASP A 155 -3.83 15.00 29.15
CA ASP A 155 -4.30 14.04 28.15
C ASP A 155 -4.06 14.58 26.73
N GLU A 156 -4.32 15.87 26.49
CA GLU A 156 -4.08 16.51 25.20
C GLU A 156 -2.58 16.54 24.84
N LYS A 157 -1.71 16.91 25.79
CA LYS A 157 -0.25 16.86 25.58
C LYS A 157 0.25 15.45 25.27
N ALA A 158 -0.28 14.44 25.94
CA ALA A 158 0.08 13.06 25.68
C ALA A 158 -0.34 12.63 24.27
N LEU A 159 -1.54 13.02 23.83
CA LEU A 159 -2.02 12.76 22.47
C LEU A 159 -1.15 13.46 21.42
N VAL A 160 -0.81 14.74 21.62
CA VAL A 160 0.05 15.50 20.71
C VAL A 160 1.45 14.88 20.62
N GLN A 161 2.03 14.44 21.75
CA GLN A 161 3.33 13.77 21.74
C GLN A 161 3.26 12.44 20.99
N GLN A 162 2.23 11.63 21.22
CA GLN A 162 2.04 10.39 20.49
C GLN A 162 1.91 10.64 18.97
N MET A 163 1.12 11.64 18.57
CA MET A 163 1.00 12.03 17.16
C MET A 163 2.34 12.49 16.56
N ALA A 164 3.18 13.18 17.34
CA ALA A 164 4.52 13.58 16.90
C ALA A 164 5.45 12.37 16.73
N ASP A 165 5.40 11.40 17.66
CA ASP A 165 6.19 10.17 17.60
C ASP A 165 5.75 9.30 16.41
N ASP A 166 4.44 9.11 16.21
CA ASP A 166 3.86 8.38 15.08
C ASP A 166 4.26 9.04 13.75
N ARG A 167 4.23 10.37 13.67
CA ARG A 167 4.70 11.12 12.50
C ARG A 167 6.18 10.89 12.24
N GLN A 168 7.02 10.90 13.27
CA GLN A 168 8.45 10.68 13.11
C GLN A 168 8.75 9.26 12.61
N GLN A 169 8.04 8.26 13.14
CA GLN A 169 8.15 6.87 12.67
C GLN A 169 7.72 6.76 11.20
N MET A 170 6.62 7.42 10.82
CA MET A 170 6.14 7.43 9.44
C MET A 170 7.17 8.04 8.48
N ILE A 171 7.82 9.14 8.86
CA ILE A 171 8.91 9.75 8.06
C ILE A 171 10.05 8.74 7.88
N THR A 172 10.51 8.09 8.95
CA THR A 172 11.58 7.09 8.86
C THR A 172 11.21 5.92 7.94
N THR A 173 9.97 5.42 8.02
CA THR A 173 9.49 4.35 7.11
C THR A 173 9.45 4.81 5.66
N ILE A 174 8.96 6.03 5.39
CA ILE A 174 8.92 6.61 4.04
C ILE A 174 10.34 6.77 3.50
N SER A 175 11.27 7.34 4.26
CA SER A 175 12.67 7.51 3.83
C SER A 175 13.34 6.17 3.49
N SER A 176 13.09 5.12 4.29
CA SER A 176 13.60 3.77 3.99
C SER A 176 13.03 3.23 2.67
N ALA A 177 11.72 3.36 2.46
CA ALA A 177 11.07 2.91 1.23
C ALA A 177 11.56 3.69 -0.01
N VAL A 178 11.79 5.00 0.12
CA VAL A 178 12.36 5.86 -0.93
C VAL A 178 13.79 5.40 -1.30
N GLN A 179 14.62 5.06 -0.31
CA GLN A 179 15.98 4.57 -0.54
C GLN A 179 16.02 3.18 -1.21
N GLU A 180 15.13 2.27 -0.81
CA GLU A 180 14.96 0.97 -1.46
C GLU A 180 14.48 1.14 -2.91
N LEU A 181 13.50 2.02 -3.12
CA LEU A 181 13.00 2.35 -4.46
C LEU A 181 14.12 2.88 -5.35
N ALA A 182 14.91 3.85 -4.88
CA ALA A 182 16.04 4.40 -5.63
C ALA A 182 17.05 3.31 -6.04
N THR A 183 17.31 2.35 -5.16
CA THR A 183 18.22 1.22 -5.45
C THR A 183 17.63 0.31 -6.54
N MET A 184 16.34 -0.03 -6.45
CA MET A 184 15.64 -0.81 -7.48
C MET A 184 15.61 -0.08 -8.84
N MET A 185 15.49 1.25 -8.85
CA MET A 185 15.50 2.04 -10.09
C MET A 185 16.84 1.91 -10.83
N ILE A 186 17.96 1.96 -10.12
CA ILE A 186 19.30 1.80 -10.71
C ILE A 186 19.43 0.42 -11.35
N GLU A 187 18.97 -0.64 -10.68
CA GLU A 187 19.01 -2.01 -11.19
C GLU A 187 18.09 -2.18 -12.42
N LEU A 188 16.91 -1.56 -12.39
CA LEU A 188 15.96 -1.57 -13.50
C LEU A 188 16.51 -0.84 -14.73
N THR A 189 17.20 0.29 -14.56
CA THR A 189 17.90 1.00 -15.65
C THR A 189 18.97 0.11 -16.30
N GLY A 190 19.80 -0.56 -15.50
CA GLY A 190 20.82 -1.47 -16.05
C GLY A 190 20.20 -2.66 -16.80
N SER A 191 19.12 -3.22 -16.26
CA SER A 191 18.40 -4.34 -16.88
C SER A 191 17.72 -3.93 -18.19
N THR A 192 17.04 -2.79 -18.22
CA THR A 192 16.34 -2.28 -19.42
C THR A 192 17.32 -1.97 -20.55
N GLN A 193 18.47 -1.38 -20.23
CA GLN A 193 19.56 -1.14 -21.18
C GLN A 193 20.08 -2.46 -21.78
N THR A 194 20.35 -3.45 -20.93
CA THR A 194 20.81 -4.79 -21.35
C THR A 194 19.81 -5.47 -22.29
N VAL A 195 18.51 -5.36 -21.99
CA VAL A 195 17.44 -5.90 -22.85
C VAL A 195 17.39 -5.18 -24.20
N ALA A 196 17.53 -3.85 -24.23
CA ALA A 196 17.55 -3.07 -25.47
C ALA A 196 18.73 -3.46 -26.38
N GLU A 197 19.92 -3.62 -25.79
CA GLU A 197 21.13 -4.06 -26.49
C GLU A 197 20.98 -5.48 -27.04
N THR A 198 20.48 -6.41 -26.22
CA THR A 198 20.27 -7.81 -26.64
C THR A 198 19.23 -7.91 -27.75
N ALA A 199 18.15 -7.13 -27.68
CA ALA A 199 17.12 -7.07 -28.70
C ALA A 199 17.68 -6.53 -30.03
N THR A 200 18.47 -5.45 -29.98
CA THR A 200 19.15 -4.90 -31.15
C THR A 200 20.12 -5.92 -31.77
N HIS A 201 20.91 -6.60 -30.94
CA HIS A 201 21.83 -7.64 -31.40
C HIS A 201 21.11 -8.83 -32.03
N THR A 202 19.97 -9.25 -31.44
CA THR A 202 19.13 -10.32 -31.97
C THR A 202 18.58 -9.97 -33.35
N ALA A 203 18.09 -8.73 -33.54
CA ALA A 203 17.62 -8.26 -34.85
C ALA A 203 18.73 -8.33 -35.91
N GLN A 204 19.96 -7.90 -35.56
CA GLN A 204 21.10 -7.97 -36.47
C GLN A 204 21.46 -9.40 -36.87
N LEU A 205 21.54 -10.33 -35.89
CA LEU A 205 21.83 -11.75 -36.17
C LEU A 205 20.79 -12.40 -37.08
N GLN A 206 19.53 -12.00 -36.93
CA GLN A 206 18.42 -12.46 -37.75
C GLN A 206 18.49 -11.91 -39.18
N GLU A 207 18.81 -10.62 -39.35
CA GLU A 207 19.08 -10.02 -40.66
C GLU A 207 20.27 -10.69 -41.38
N ASP A 208 21.36 -10.97 -40.67
CA ASP A 208 22.50 -11.72 -41.21
C ASP A 208 22.09 -13.15 -41.62
N SER A 209 21.22 -13.79 -40.84
CA SER A 209 20.66 -15.10 -41.16
C SER A 209 19.76 -15.07 -42.40
N LEU A 210 19.00 -13.99 -42.64
CA LEU A 210 18.23 -13.82 -43.88
C LEU A 210 19.16 -13.79 -45.10
N GLY A 211 20.28 -13.05 -45.01
CA GLY A 211 21.29 -13.03 -46.07
C GLY A 211 21.84 -14.42 -46.41
N LYS A 212 22.09 -15.26 -45.39
CA LYS A 212 22.53 -16.66 -45.60
C LYS A 212 21.44 -17.53 -46.22
N VAL A 213 20.18 -17.33 -45.86
CA VAL A 213 19.03 -18.03 -46.45
C VAL A 213 18.87 -17.67 -47.92
N GLU A 214 19.07 -16.41 -48.29
CA GLU A 214 19.05 -15.97 -49.70
C GLU A 214 20.18 -16.62 -50.52
N GLN A 215 21.39 -16.72 -49.96
CA GLN A 215 22.50 -17.42 -50.59
C GLN A 215 22.20 -18.92 -50.80
N LEU A 216 21.62 -19.58 -49.80
CA LEU A 216 21.19 -20.99 -49.90
C LEU A 216 20.13 -21.16 -50.99
N ASN A 217 19.17 -20.25 -51.08
CA ASN A 217 18.14 -20.28 -52.11
C ASN A 217 18.73 -20.15 -53.52
N ALA A 218 19.73 -19.29 -53.71
CA ALA A 218 20.47 -19.18 -54.98
C ALA A 218 21.18 -20.50 -55.33
N GLN A 219 21.91 -21.10 -54.38
CA GLN A 219 22.61 -22.37 -54.61
C GLN A 219 21.66 -23.52 -54.94
N MET A 220 20.49 -23.59 -54.29
CA MET A 220 19.47 -24.60 -54.62
C MET A 220 18.95 -24.46 -56.05
N LYS A 221 18.78 -23.22 -56.53
CA LYS A 221 18.34 -22.96 -57.90
C LYS A 221 19.37 -23.45 -58.92
N ASP A 222 20.67 -23.30 -58.62
CA ASP A 222 21.76 -23.83 -59.45
C ASP A 222 21.75 -25.37 -59.47
N ILE A 223 21.55 -26.02 -58.32
CA ILE A 223 21.43 -27.49 -58.25
C ILE A 223 20.18 -27.97 -59.01
N GLN A 224 19.08 -27.21 -58.96
CA GLN A 224 17.86 -27.53 -59.72
C GLN A 224 18.10 -27.50 -61.24
N LEU A 225 18.85 -26.49 -61.72
CA LEU A 225 19.28 -26.40 -63.12
C LEU A 225 20.18 -27.59 -63.50
N MET A 226 21.17 -27.92 -62.67
CA MET A 226 22.04 -29.08 -62.90
C MET A 226 21.25 -30.41 -62.93
N GLY A 227 20.29 -30.59 -62.03
CA GLY A 227 19.40 -31.76 -62.01
C GLY A 227 18.61 -31.92 -63.31
N GLY A 228 18.10 -30.80 -63.86
CA GLY A 228 17.43 -30.76 -65.16
C GLY A 228 18.34 -31.20 -66.31
N VAL A 229 19.59 -30.71 -66.35
CA VAL A 229 20.58 -31.12 -67.36
C VAL A 229 20.92 -32.62 -67.24
N ILE A 230 21.09 -33.13 -66.02
CA ILE A 230 21.34 -34.57 -65.79
C ILE A 230 20.16 -35.42 -66.29
N GLN A 231 18.93 -34.95 -66.08
CA GLN A 231 17.72 -35.62 -66.55
C GLN A 231 17.69 -35.68 -68.09
N GLU A 232 18.02 -34.58 -68.75
CA GLU A 232 18.08 -34.50 -70.22
C GLU A 232 19.17 -35.41 -70.80
N VAL A 233 20.38 -35.40 -70.20
CA VAL A 233 21.49 -36.29 -70.60
C VAL A 233 21.11 -37.76 -70.40
N ALA A 234 20.44 -38.09 -69.30
CA ALA A 234 19.94 -39.44 -69.04
C ALA A 234 18.91 -39.89 -70.09
N ASP A 235 17.98 -39.01 -70.47
CA ASP A 235 16.99 -39.32 -71.51
C ASP A 235 17.63 -39.52 -72.89
N GLN A 236 18.59 -38.67 -73.27
CA GLN A 236 19.38 -38.84 -74.50
C GLN A 236 20.22 -40.13 -74.49
N THR A 237 20.88 -40.43 -73.38
CA THR A 237 21.70 -41.65 -73.22
C THR A 237 20.84 -42.91 -73.29
N ASN A 238 19.63 -42.87 -72.71
CA ASN A 238 18.68 -43.97 -72.80
C ASN A 238 18.20 -44.19 -74.25
N LEU A 239 17.98 -43.12 -75.02
CA LEU A 239 17.65 -43.22 -76.45
C LEU A 239 18.82 -43.76 -77.28
N LEU A 240 20.05 -43.32 -77.01
CA LEU A 240 21.25 -43.86 -77.66
C LEU A 240 21.44 -45.35 -77.35
N GLY A 241 21.28 -45.75 -76.10
CA GLY A 241 21.33 -47.16 -75.70
C GLY A 241 20.21 -47.99 -76.33
N LEU A 242 19.02 -47.42 -76.55
CA LEU A 242 17.93 -48.07 -77.27
C LEU A 242 18.30 -48.30 -78.75
N ASN A 243 18.82 -47.27 -79.42
CA ASN A 243 19.26 -47.36 -80.82
C ASN A 243 20.40 -48.38 -80.96
N ALA A 244 21.37 -48.38 -80.05
CA ALA A 244 22.46 -49.35 -80.03
C ALA A 244 21.97 -50.80 -79.81
N ALA A 245 20.95 -51.00 -78.97
CA ALA A 245 20.34 -52.32 -78.77
C ALA A 245 19.60 -52.82 -80.03
N ILE A 246 18.94 -51.91 -80.76
CA ILE A 246 18.29 -52.23 -82.05
C ILE A 246 19.34 -52.66 -83.08
N GLU A 247 20.44 -51.91 -83.20
CA GLU A 247 21.51 -52.22 -84.16
C GLU A 247 22.23 -53.53 -83.80
N ALA A 248 22.46 -53.78 -82.51
CA ALA A 248 23.00 -55.04 -82.01
C ALA A 248 22.11 -56.24 -82.37
N ALA A 249 20.79 -56.10 -82.27
CA ALA A 249 19.84 -57.13 -82.71
C ALA A 249 19.85 -57.34 -84.23
N HIS A 250 20.09 -56.28 -85.01
CA HIS A 250 20.19 -56.33 -86.47
C HIS A 250 21.46 -57.07 -86.95
N ALA A 251 22.56 -56.98 -86.21
CA ALA A 251 23.83 -57.63 -86.51
C ALA A 251 23.87 -59.16 -86.24
N GLY A 252 22.78 -59.75 -85.72
CA GLY A 252 22.67 -61.19 -85.47
C GLY A 252 23.71 -61.72 -84.46
N GLU A 253 24.37 -62.86 -84.75
CA GLU A 253 25.36 -63.46 -83.83
C GLU A 253 26.56 -62.53 -83.54
N SER A 254 26.94 -61.67 -84.48
CA SER A 254 28.06 -60.72 -84.32
C SER A 254 27.73 -59.55 -83.37
N GLY A 255 26.45 -59.32 -83.06
CA GLY A 255 25.96 -58.21 -82.24
C GLY A 255 25.85 -58.50 -80.73
N TYR A 256 26.01 -59.76 -80.30
CA TYR A 256 25.77 -60.19 -78.91
C TYR A 256 26.53 -59.37 -77.86
N GLY A 257 27.82 -59.07 -78.10
CA GLY A 257 28.63 -58.26 -77.19
C GLY A 257 28.16 -56.81 -77.10
N PHE A 258 27.71 -56.24 -78.23
CA PHE A 258 27.15 -54.88 -78.29
C PHE A 258 25.78 -54.79 -77.60
N GLU A 259 24.96 -55.83 -77.66
CA GLU A 259 23.65 -55.87 -76.99
C GLU A 259 23.80 -55.76 -75.47
N ILE A 260 24.80 -56.42 -74.89
CA ILE A 260 25.10 -56.36 -73.45
C ILE A 260 25.48 -54.93 -73.05
N VAL A 261 26.36 -54.28 -73.82
CA VAL A 261 26.79 -52.89 -73.56
C VAL A 261 25.62 -51.93 -73.67
N ALA A 262 24.79 -52.06 -74.71
CA ALA A 262 23.61 -51.22 -74.91
C ALA A 262 22.60 -51.36 -73.76
N ARG A 263 22.41 -52.57 -73.23
CA ARG A 263 21.58 -52.84 -72.06
C ARG A 263 22.12 -52.17 -70.79
N GLU A 264 23.44 -52.22 -70.58
CA GLU A 264 24.06 -51.58 -69.42
C GLU A 264 23.99 -50.05 -69.52
N ILE A 265 24.18 -49.46 -70.70
CA ILE A 265 24.00 -48.02 -70.95
C ILE A 265 22.56 -47.59 -70.62
N ARG A 266 21.54 -48.35 -71.05
CA ARG A 266 20.15 -48.04 -70.72
C ARG A 266 19.88 -48.11 -69.22
N LYS A 267 20.41 -49.13 -68.55
CA LYS A 267 20.27 -49.29 -67.10
C LYS A 267 20.93 -48.13 -66.34
N LEU A 268 22.12 -47.71 -66.74
CA LEU A 268 22.81 -46.52 -66.22
C LEU A 268 21.99 -45.25 -66.44
N ALA A 269 21.47 -45.05 -67.65
CA ALA A 269 20.63 -43.91 -67.98
C ALA A 269 19.33 -43.85 -67.15
N GLN A 270 18.65 -44.99 -66.96
CA GLN A 270 17.48 -45.08 -66.08
C GLN A 270 17.83 -44.79 -64.61
N SER A 271 18.98 -45.26 -64.14
CA SER A 271 19.48 -44.98 -62.79
C SER A 271 19.78 -43.48 -62.59
N SER A 272 20.41 -42.83 -63.57
CA SER A 272 20.67 -41.39 -63.57
C SER A 272 19.38 -40.57 -63.55
N LYS A 273 18.38 -40.98 -64.33
CA LYS A 273 17.03 -40.39 -64.35
C LYS A 273 16.36 -40.49 -62.97
N GLN A 274 16.39 -41.67 -62.35
CA GLN A 274 15.82 -41.87 -61.01
C GLN A 274 16.54 -41.03 -59.94
N SER A 275 17.87 -40.93 -60.05
CA SER A 275 18.68 -40.10 -59.15
C SER A 275 18.35 -38.61 -59.29
N SER A 276 18.22 -38.10 -60.53
CA SER A 276 17.81 -36.72 -60.80
C SER A 276 16.41 -36.42 -60.25
N LYS A 277 15.46 -37.33 -60.42
CA LYS A 277 14.11 -37.20 -59.82
C LYS A 277 14.18 -37.07 -58.29
N THR A 278 15.01 -37.88 -57.66
CA THR A 278 15.21 -37.84 -56.20
C THR A 278 15.83 -36.51 -55.75
N ILE A 279 16.78 -35.96 -56.52
CA ILE A 279 17.36 -34.62 -56.28
C ILE A 279 16.26 -33.55 -56.36
N HIS A 280 15.40 -33.59 -57.38
CA HIS A 280 14.28 -32.64 -57.51
C HIS A 280 13.31 -32.70 -56.33
N GLU A 281 12.96 -33.90 -55.86
CA GLU A 281 12.12 -34.08 -54.68
C GLU A 281 12.78 -33.45 -53.43
N LYS A 282 14.08 -33.70 -53.21
CA LYS A 282 14.81 -33.11 -52.08
C LYS A 282 14.93 -31.59 -52.15
N LEU A 283 15.14 -31.02 -53.34
CA LEU A 283 15.17 -29.56 -53.53
C LEU A 283 13.80 -28.92 -53.26
N ARG A 284 12.71 -29.60 -53.60
CA ARG A 284 11.36 -29.13 -53.29
C ARG A 284 11.13 -29.07 -51.78
N ASP A 285 11.55 -30.10 -51.06
CA ASP A 285 11.45 -30.15 -49.59
C ASP A 285 12.30 -29.03 -48.94
N MET A 286 13.53 -28.82 -49.43
CA MET A 286 14.41 -27.75 -48.92
C MET A 286 13.84 -26.34 -49.18
N ASN A 287 13.21 -26.11 -50.33
CA ASN A 287 12.52 -24.84 -50.62
C ASN A 287 11.41 -24.53 -49.62
N ALA A 288 10.62 -25.54 -49.22
CA ALA A 288 9.58 -25.37 -48.21
C ALA A 288 10.19 -24.97 -46.86
N ILE A 289 11.25 -25.66 -46.41
CA ILE A 289 11.96 -25.36 -45.17
C ILE A 289 12.54 -23.93 -45.19
N ILE A 290 13.10 -23.49 -46.31
CA ILE A 290 13.63 -22.12 -46.46
C ILE A 290 12.54 -21.06 -46.38
N GLY A 291 11.35 -21.32 -46.94
CA GLY A 291 10.18 -20.46 -46.77
C GLY A 291 9.81 -20.29 -45.30
N ASP A 292 9.72 -21.39 -44.56
CA ASP A 292 9.41 -21.39 -43.13
C ASP A 292 10.47 -20.65 -42.31
N VAL A 293 11.76 -20.88 -42.59
CA VAL A 293 12.87 -20.19 -41.91
C VAL A 293 12.82 -18.70 -42.16
N LYS A 294 12.55 -18.27 -43.41
CA LYS A 294 12.42 -16.84 -43.74
C LYS A 294 11.28 -16.19 -42.96
N GLN A 295 10.10 -16.82 -42.91
CA GLN A 295 8.97 -16.29 -42.16
C GLN A 295 9.28 -16.12 -40.67
N ARG A 296 9.84 -17.16 -40.03
CA ARG A 296 10.19 -17.12 -38.60
C ARG A 296 11.23 -16.04 -38.29
N ASN A 297 12.16 -15.83 -39.22
CA ASN A 297 13.19 -14.81 -39.09
C ASN A 297 12.57 -13.40 -39.15
N ASP A 298 11.71 -13.12 -40.14
CA ASP A 298 10.96 -11.86 -40.23
C ASP A 298 10.11 -11.58 -38.97
N GLU A 299 9.47 -12.60 -38.40
CA GLU A 299 8.73 -12.51 -37.14
C GLU A 299 9.66 -12.18 -35.96
N THR A 300 10.83 -12.82 -35.89
CA THR A 300 11.81 -12.59 -34.81
C THR A 300 12.39 -11.17 -34.88
N VAL A 301 12.68 -10.64 -36.07
CA VAL A 301 13.14 -9.25 -36.25
C VAL A 301 12.09 -8.26 -35.75
N LYS A 302 10.81 -8.47 -36.07
CA LYS A 302 9.71 -7.61 -35.58
C LYS A 302 9.62 -7.62 -34.06
N LEU A 303 9.68 -8.80 -33.44
CA LEU A 303 9.64 -8.95 -31.98
C LEU A 303 10.84 -8.27 -31.31
N ALA A 304 12.04 -8.47 -31.85
CA ALA A 304 13.26 -7.86 -31.33
C ALA A 304 13.20 -6.32 -31.40
N ARG A 305 12.72 -5.75 -32.52
CA ARG A 305 12.55 -4.29 -32.63
C ARG A 305 11.51 -3.74 -31.65
N ALA A 306 10.38 -4.43 -31.49
CA ALA A 306 9.35 -4.06 -30.53
C ALA A 306 9.86 -4.12 -29.08
N GLN A 307 10.68 -5.12 -28.75
CA GLN A 307 11.33 -5.25 -27.45
C GLN A 307 12.30 -4.11 -27.18
N ALA A 308 13.13 -3.73 -28.17
CA ALA A 308 14.05 -2.59 -28.03
C ALA A 308 13.31 -1.28 -27.79
N GLU A 309 12.17 -1.06 -28.45
CA GLU A 309 11.36 0.16 -28.24
C GLU A 309 10.70 0.16 -26.86
N SER A 310 10.13 -0.97 -26.44
CA SER A 310 9.55 -1.12 -25.09
C SER A 310 10.59 -0.86 -23.99
N SER A 311 11.84 -1.28 -24.19
CA SER A 311 12.94 -0.98 -23.26
C SER A 311 13.24 0.52 -23.14
N LYS A 312 13.13 1.29 -24.23
CA LYS A 312 13.30 2.76 -24.18
C LYS A 312 12.15 3.43 -23.43
N GLU A 313 10.92 2.98 -23.64
CA GLU A 313 9.77 3.48 -22.88
C GLU A 313 9.95 3.20 -21.39
N LEU A 314 10.38 1.98 -21.02
CA LEU A 314 10.69 1.64 -19.63
C LEU A 314 11.77 2.55 -19.05
N ALA A 315 12.84 2.86 -19.79
CA ALA A 315 13.87 3.80 -19.34
C ALA A 315 13.30 5.21 -19.08
N SER A 316 12.35 5.68 -19.90
CA SER A 316 11.65 6.95 -19.64
C SER A 316 10.78 6.89 -18.37
N PHE A 317 10.09 5.78 -18.12
CA PHE A 317 9.33 5.59 -16.89
C PHE A 317 10.24 5.58 -15.66
N VAL A 318 11.42 4.98 -15.78
CA VAL A 318 12.42 4.98 -14.70
C VAL A 318 12.83 6.41 -14.33
N SER A 319 13.15 7.24 -15.32
CA SER A 319 13.52 8.65 -15.08
C SER A 319 12.39 9.47 -14.40
N MET A 320 11.13 9.16 -14.74
CA MET A 320 9.97 9.78 -14.06
C MET A 320 9.90 9.38 -12.58
N ILE A 321 10.09 8.09 -12.28
CA ILE A 321 10.07 7.60 -10.89
C ILE A 321 11.26 8.15 -10.10
N GLU A 322 12.45 8.29 -10.70
CA GLU A 322 13.60 8.95 -10.06
C GLU A 322 13.25 10.39 -9.65
N THR A 323 12.54 11.13 -10.50
CA THR A 323 12.10 12.49 -10.19
C THR A 323 11.14 12.51 -8.99
N ILE A 324 10.16 11.60 -8.94
CA ILE A 324 9.22 11.48 -7.82
C ILE A 324 9.98 11.09 -6.53
N THR A 325 10.96 10.21 -6.65
CA THR A 325 11.79 9.75 -5.52
C THR A 325 12.61 10.91 -4.94
N ASP A 326 13.17 11.78 -5.79
CA ASP A 326 13.88 13.00 -5.39
C ASP A 326 12.94 14.01 -4.71
N GLU A 327 11.73 14.22 -5.24
CA GLU A 327 10.71 15.07 -4.59
C GLU A 327 10.30 14.54 -3.21
N LEU A 328 10.08 13.24 -3.07
CA LEU A 328 9.74 12.61 -1.79
C LEU A 328 10.87 12.72 -0.78
N SER A 329 12.12 12.62 -1.22
CA SER A 329 13.29 12.79 -0.35
C SER A 329 13.43 14.20 0.23
N LYS A 330 12.88 15.22 -0.44
CA LYS A 330 12.86 16.61 0.05
C LYS A 330 11.75 16.87 1.07
N LEU A 331 10.76 15.99 1.15
CA LEU A 331 9.63 16.09 2.08
C LEU A 331 9.90 15.40 3.43
N SER A 332 10.86 14.48 3.48
CA SER A 332 11.34 13.83 4.70
C SER A 332 12.35 14.69 5.45
#